data_AF-A0A2T1C3N9-F1
#
_entry.id   AF-A0A2T1C3N9-F1
#
_cell.length_a   1.000
_cell.length_b   1.000
_cell.length_c   1.000
_cell.angle_alpha   90.00
_cell.angle_beta   90.00
_cell.angle_gamma   90.00
#
_symmetry.space_group_name_H-M   'P 1'
#
loop_
_entity.id
_entity.type
_entity.pdbx_description
1 polymer ?
#
loop_
_entity_poly.entity_id
_entity_poly.type
_entity_poly.pdbx_seq_one_letter_code
_entity_poly.pdbx_strand_id
1 'polypeptide(L)'
;MAKYTRILSIDGGGIRGIIPAQVGVSIELKLQQKSGNPDAKIADYFDLIAGTSAGGILTCIYLFPDAENPSRPRWSAQDAVNFSIKSGRDVFQSSFWQTLKSLDGLVDEKYPSERLEKFLLENFRDAKLSELLKPCLISSYDIERRKAHFFNQIDAKKSPAEEYFIRDIARATSAAPSYFE
;
A
#
# COMPACT_ATOMS: atom_id res chain seq x y z
N MET A 1 -14.59 30.80 1.18
CA MET A 1 -15.17 29.44 1.16
C MET A 1 -14.40 28.57 2.13
N ALA A 2 -15.06 27.67 2.86
CA ALA A 2 -14.36 26.73 3.74
C ALA A 2 -13.52 25.76 2.89
N LYS A 3 -12.24 25.57 3.26
CA LYS A 3 -11.38 24.56 2.64
C LYS A 3 -11.77 23.20 3.23
N TYR A 4 -12.44 22.36 2.45
CA TYR A 4 -12.71 20.99 2.84
C TYR A 4 -11.43 20.15 2.80
N THR A 5 -11.27 19.25 3.77
CA THR A 5 -10.23 18.21 3.75
C THR A 5 -10.81 16.94 3.13
N ARG A 6 -10.08 16.37 2.15
CA ARG A 6 -10.48 15.15 1.44
C ARG A 6 -9.60 14.00 1.87
N ILE A 7 -10.23 12.95 2.40
CA ILE A 7 -9.55 11.77 2.92
C ILE A 7 -9.96 10.56 2.09
N LEU A 8 -8.98 9.78 1.62
CA LEU A 8 -9.20 8.45 1.05
C LEU A 8 -8.77 7.41 2.09
N SER A 9 -9.65 6.49 2.44
CA SER A 9 -9.34 5.35 3.32
C SER A 9 -9.51 4.05 2.55
N ILE A 10 -8.52 3.16 2.65
CA ILE A 10 -8.48 1.91 1.89
C ILE A 10 -8.30 0.73 2.85
N ASP A 11 -9.31 -0.14 2.88
CA ASP A 11 -9.34 -1.32 3.72
C ASP A 11 -8.29 -2.37 3.30
N GLY A 12 -7.96 -3.25 4.25
CA GLY A 12 -7.19 -4.45 4.00
C GLY A 12 -8.00 -5.54 3.27
N GLY A 13 -7.33 -6.65 2.94
CA GLY A 13 -8.02 -7.77 2.27
C GLY A 13 -7.12 -8.76 1.53
N GLY A 14 -5.81 -8.71 1.72
CA GLY A 14 -4.85 -9.55 1.00
C GLY A 14 -5.02 -9.42 -0.51
N ILE A 15 -5.16 -10.55 -1.21
CA ILE A 15 -5.38 -10.57 -2.67
C ILE A 15 -6.62 -9.80 -3.14
N ARG A 16 -7.63 -9.63 -2.26
CA ARG A 16 -8.82 -8.83 -2.57
C ARG A 16 -8.53 -7.34 -2.64
N GLY A 17 -7.33 -6.88 -2.30
CA GLY A 17 -6.86 -5.52 -2.55
C GLY A 17 -6.96 -5.08 -4.02
N ILE A 18 -7.07 -6.04 -4.96
CA ILE A 18 -7.40 -5.72 -6.36
C ILE A 18 -8.75 -5.01 -6.52
N ILE A 19 -9.72 -5.27 -5.64
CA ILE A 19 -11.05 -4.63 -5.68
C ILE A 19 -10.93 -3.12 -5.43
N PRO A 20 -10.39 -2.65 -4.29
CA PRO A 20 -10.19 -1.21 -4.09
C PRO A 20 -9.20 -0.61 -5.10
N ALA A 21 -8.21 -1.35 -5.60
CA ALA A 21 -7.34 -0.86 -6.67
C ALA A 21 -8.14 -0.54 -7.96
N GLN A 22 -9.08 -1.41 -8.34
CA GLN A 22 -9.95 -1.20 -9.51
C GLN A 22 -10.94 -0.04 -9.29
N VAL A 23 -11.42 0.14 -8.05
CA VAL A 23 -12.19 1.33 -7.67
C VAL A 23 -11.32 2.58 -7.82
N GLY A 24 -10.05 2.53 -7.42
CA GLY A 24 -9.06 3.59 -7.64
C GLY A 24 -8.94 3.99 -9.11
N VAL A 25 -8.88 3.03 -10.03
CA VAL A 25 -8.88 3.30 -11.49
C VAL A 25 -10.12 4.10 -11.88
N SER A 26 -11.29 3.66 -11.42
CA SER A 26 -12.55 4.34 -11.73
C SER A 26 -12.61 5.76 -11.16
N ILE A 27 -12.04 5.99 -9.98
CA ILE A 27 -11.93 7.31 -9.36
C ILE A 27 -10.99 8.19 -10.18
N GLU A 28 -9.79 7.72 -10.49
CA GLU A 28 -8.78 8.47 -11.24
C GLU A 28 -9.30 8.89 -12.62
N LEU A 29 -9.94 7.98 -13.37
CA LEU A 29 -10.58 8.30 -14.65
C LEU A 29 -11.66 9.39 -14.52
N LYS A 30 -12.50 9.31 -13.47
CA LYS A 30 -13.52 10.35 -13.22
C LYS A 30 -12.89 11.69 -12.85
N LEU A 31 -11.77 11.70 -12.13
CA LEU A 31 -11.03 12.92 -11.79
C LEU A 31 -10.43 13.55 -13.05
N GLN A 32 -9.82 12.76 -13.93
CA GLN A 32 -9.29 13.21 -15.22
C GLN A 32 -10.40 13.83 -16.08
N GLN A 33 -11.53 13.15 -16.22
CA GLN A 33 -12.68 13.65 -16.97
C GLN A 33 -13.24 14.96 -16.39
N LYS A 34 -13.43 15.03 -15.07
CA LYS A 34 -14.02 16.21 -14.42
C LYS A 34 -13.10 17.42 -14.38
N SER A 35 -11.79 17.19 -14.35
CA SER A 35 -10.79 18.26 -14.31
C SER A 35 -10.30 18.70 -15.69
N GLY A 36 -10.48 17.86 -16.72
CA GLY A 36 -9.86 18.05 -18.03
C GLY A 36 -8.34 17.79 -18.03
N ASN A 37 -7.78 17.28 -16.95
CA ASN A 37 -6.35 16.95 -16.84
C ASN A 37 -6.14 15.44 -17.03
N PRO A 38 -5.59 14.98 -18.16
CA PRO A 38 -5.35 13.55 -18.39
C PRO A 38 -4.28 12.96 -17.46
N ASP A 39 -3.41 13.80 -16.90
CA ASP A 39 -2.35 13.38 -15.98
C ASP A 39 -2.82 13.35 -14.52
N ALA A 40 -4.06 13.76 -14.23
CA ALA A 40 -4.60 13.75 -12.88
C ALA A 40 -4.50 12.35 -12.26
N LYS A 41 -3.93 12.29 -11.05
CA LYS A 41 -3.78 11.06 -10.26
C LYS A 41 -4.46 11.17 -8.92
N ILE A 42 -4.66 10.04 -8.23
CA ILE A 42 -5.26 10.00 -6.88
C ILE A 42 -4.63 11.03 -5.92
N ALA A 43 -3.29 11.10 -5.85
CA ALA A 43 -2.58 11.98 -4.92
C ALA A 43 -2.84 13.48 -5.12
N ASP A 44 -3.35 13.90 -6.29
CA ASP A 44 -3.60 15.31 -6.59
C ASP A 44 -4.87 15.83 -5.92
N TYR A 45 -5.81 14.94 -5.58
CA TYR A 45 -7.16 15.30 -5.15
C TYR A 45 -7.45 14.98 -3.69
N PHE A 46 -6.63 14.14 -3.05
CA PHE A 46 -6.77 13.78 -1.64
C PHE A 46 -5.68 14.45 -0.81
N ASP A 47 -6.09 15.05 0.31
CA ASP A 47 -5.19 15.71 1.26
C ASP A 47 -4.51 14.71 2.20
N LEU A 48 -5.14 13.55 2.40
CA LEU A 48 -4.63 12.43 3.19
C LEU A 48 -5.11 11.10 2.61
N ILE A 49 -4.23 10.09 2.61
CA ILE A 49 -4.60 8.71 2.27
C ILE A 49 -4.25 7.79 3.44
N ALA A 50 -5.23 7.02 3.91
CA ALA A 50 -5.07 6.05 4.97
C ALA A 50 -5.26 4.62 4.43
N GLY A 51 -4.52 3.67 5.00
CA GLY A 51 -4.55 2.30 4.52
C GLY A 51 -4.14 1.26 5.55
N THR A 52 -4.75 0.08 5.44
CA THR A 52 -4.41 -1.10 6.24
C THR A 52 -4.07 -2.28 5.33
N SER A 53 -2.99 -3.01 5.60
CA SER A 53 -2.59 -4.19 4.82
C SER A 53 -2.45 -3.88 3.33
N ALA A 54 -3.17 -4.59 2.45
CA ALA A 54 -3.20 -4.30 1.03
C ALA A 54 -3.53 -2.82 0.74
N GLY A 55 -4.45 -2.20 1.51
CA GLY A 55 -4.74 -0.77 1.40
C GLY A 55 -3.59 0.13 1.84
N GLY A 56 -2.76 -0.32 2.78
CA GLY A 56 -1.51 0.36 3.16
C GLY A 56 -0.47 0.32 2.03
N ILE A 57 -0.32 -0.81 1.35
CA ILE A 57 0.52 -0.93 0.15
C ILE A 57 0.01 0.00 -0.98
N LEU A 58 -1.30 0.01 -1.23
CA LEU A 58 -1.91 0.91 -2.22
C LEU A 58 -1.68 2.39 -1.84
N THR A 59 -1.75 2.73 -0.56
CA THR A 59 -1.43 4.06 -0.05
C THR A 59 0.01 4.45 -0.39
N CYS A 60 0.98 3.55 -0.16
CA CYS A 60 2.36 3.78 -0.56
C CYS A 60 2.49 3.98 -2.08
N ILE A 61 1.85 3.15 -2.90
CA ILE A 61 1.90 3.25 -4.37
C ILE A 61 1.34 4.59 -4.86
N TYR A 62 0.16 4.99 -4.36
CA TYR A 62 -0.49 6.23 -4.81
C TYR A 62 0.27 7.49 -4.43
N LEU A 63 1.05 7.44 -3.34
CA LEU A 63 1.80 8.59 -2.84
C LEU A 63 3.30 8.56 -3.19
N PHE A 64 3.79 7.52 -3.86
CA PHE A 64 5.21 7.37 -4.15
C PHE A 64 5.67 8.41 -5.17
N PRO A 65 6.70 9.21 -4.88
CA PRO A 65 7.18 10.25 -5.79
C PRO A 65 7.88 9.64 -7.01
N ASP A 66 7.71 10.28 -8.17
CA ASP A 66 8.48 9.97 -9.35
C ASP A 66 9.94 10.42 -9.19
N ALA A 67 10.89 9.66 -9.75
CA ALA A 67 12.32 9.96 -9.62
C ALA A 67 12.73 11.19 -10.43
N GLU A 68 12.15 11.36 -11.62
CA GLU A 68 12.43 12.48 -12.51
C GLU A 68 11.56 13.70 -12.15
N ASN A 69 10.37 13.46 -11.59
CA ASN A 69 9.50 14.52 -11.09
C ASN A 69 8.97 14.24 -9.67
N PRO A 70 9.74 14.58 -8.61
CA PRO A 70 9.37 14.29 -7.22
C PRO A 70 8.10 14.97 -6.71
N SER A 71 7.51 15.89 -7.47
CA SER A 71 6.22 16.52 -7.14
C SER A 71 5.01 15.73 -7.62
N ARG A 72 5.24 14.66 -8.40
CA ARG A 72 4.21 13.87 -9.06
C ARG A 72 4.27 12.41 -8.61
N PRO A 73 3.11 11.72 -8.54
CA PRO A 73 3.09 10.30 -8.25
C PRO A 73 3.66 9.50 -9.42
N ARG A 74 4.59 8.61 -9.11
CA ARG A 74 5.24 7.70 -10.06
C ARG A 74 4.23 6.85 -10.82
N TRP A 75 3.23 6.33 -10.10
CA TRP A 75 2.30 5.33 -10.61
C TRP A 75 0.87 5.87 -10.71
N SER A 76 0.14 5.36 -11.70
CA SER A 76 -1.31 5.56 -11.84
C SER A 76 -2.09 4.57 -10.97
N ALA A 77 -3.39 4.78 -10.86
CA ALA A 77 -4.27 3.79 -10.26
C ALA A 77 -4.28 2.46 -11.04
N GLN A 78 -4.07 2.51 -12.35
CA GLN A 78 -3.97 1.31 -13.20
C GLN A 78 -2.69 0.53 -12.92
N ASP A 79 -1.58 1.21 -12.64
CA ASP A 79 -0.33 0.56 -12.24
C ASP A 79 -0.50 -0.19 -10.92
N ALA A 80 -1.27 0.37 -9.97
CA ALA A 80 -1.60 -0.31 -8.71
C ALA A 80 -2.38 -1.63 -8.93
N VAL A 81 -3.28 -1.67 -9.92
CA VAL A 81 -3.94 -2.92 -10.34
C VAL A 81 -2.93 -3.88 -10.96
N ASN A 82 -2.04 -3.39 -11.83
CA ASN A 82 -1.00 -4.21 -12.46
C ASN A 82 -0.07 -4.84 -11.41
N PHE A 83 0.31 -4.09 -10.38
CA PHE A 83 1.05 -4.60 -9.23
C PHE A 83 0.25 -5.66 -8.48
N SER A 84 -1.03 -5.42 -8.20
CA SER A 84 -1.90 -6.39 -7.54
C SER A 84 -2.00 -7.72 -8.32
N ILE A 85 -2.05 -7.67 -9.65
CA ILE A 85 -2.07 -8.86 -10.52
C ILE A 85 -0.72 -9.56 -10.53
N LYS A 86 0.39 -8.81 -10.66
CA LYS A 86 1.74 -9.38 -10.66
C LYS A 86 2.06 -10.04 -9.32
N SER A 87 1.90 -9.31 -8.22
CA SER A 87 2.01 -9.85 -6.87
C SER A 87 1.00 -10.96 -6.64
N GLY A 88 -0.22 -10.89 -7.19
CA GLY A 88 -1.21 -11.95 -7.08
C GLY A 88 -0.77 -13.27 -7.74
N ARG A 89 -0.30 -13.20 -8.98
CA ARG A 89 0.22 -14.37 -9.70
C ARG A 89 1.48 -14.92 -9.04
N ASP A 90 2.35 -14.05 -8.56
CA ASP A 90 3.63 -14.45 -7.98
C ASP A 90 3.48 -14.94 -6.54
N VAL A 91 2.57 -14.40 -5.73
CA VAL A 91 2.34 -14.82 -4.34
C VAL A 91 1.36 -15.99 -4.24
N PHE A 92 0.38 -16.09 -5.15
CA PHE A 92 -0.71 -17.08 -5.06
C PHE A 92 -0.73 -18.11 -6.19
N GLN A 93 0.43 -18.49 -6.76
CA GLN A 93 0.47 -19.59 -7.74
C GLN A 93 -0.32 -20.81 -7.23
N SER A 94 -1.21 -21.28 -8.10
CA SER A 94 -2.35 -22.18 -7.86
C SER A 94 -2.03 -23.55 -7.26
N SER A 95 -0.76 -23.92 -7.08
CA SER A 95 -0.39 -25.19 -6.45
C SER A 95 -0.68 -25.22 -4.94
N PHE A 96 -0.70 -24.07 -4.26
CA PHE A 96 -0.83 -24.06 -2.80
C PHE A 96 -2.30 -24.11 -2.33
N TRP A 97 -3.21 -23.43 -3.05
CA TRP A 97 -4.65 -23.44 -2.75
C TRP A 97 -5.31 -24.82 -2.95
N GLN A 98 -4.77 -25.67 -3.83
CA GLN A 98 -5.26 -27.04 -4.01
C GLN A 98 -4.83 -27.96 -2.85
N THR A 99 -3.58 -27.83 -2.38
CA THR A 99 -3.06 -28.57 -1.21
C THR A 99 -3.76 -28.16 0.11
N LEU A 100 -4.21 -26.91 0.20
CA LEU A 100 -4.94 -26.36 1.34
C LEU A 100 -6.34 -26.95 1.56
N LYS A 101 -6.99 -27.49 0.52
CA LYS A 101 -8.29 -28.17 0.69
C LYS A 101 -8.16 -29.55 1.34
N SER A 102 -6.94 -30.11 1.41
CA SER A 102 -6.70 -31.48 1.88
C SER A 102 -6.10 -31.60 3.28
N LEU A 103 -5.66 -30.52 3.93
CA LEU A 103 -4.94 -30.61 5.20
C LEU A 103 -5.47 -29.60 6.22
N ASP A 104 -6.26 -30.16 7.15
CA ASP A 104 -6.90 -29.47 8.26
C ASP A 104 -5.87 -28.98 9.29
N GLY A 105 -5.44 -27.72 9.15
CA GLY A 105 -5.20 -26.82 10.29
C GLY A 105 -3.99 -27.00 11.21
N LEU A 106 -2.95 -27.81 10.91
CA LEU A 106 -1.93 -28.13 11.93
C LEU A 106 -0.44 -27.93 11.59
N VAL A 107 0.00 -27.49 10.41
CA VAL A 107 1.44 -27.41 10.12
C VAL A 107 1.81 -26.24 9.19
N ASP A 108 2.64 -25.34 9.72
CA ASP A 108 3.53 -24.34 9.07
C ASP A 108 2.97 -23.28 8.09
N GLU A 109 3.69 -22.16 8.05
CA GLU A 109 3.42 -20.87 7.42
C GLU A 109 2.84 -20.92 5.99
N LYS A 110 1.84 -20.06 5.73
CA LYS A 110 0.99 -20.15 4.53
C LYS A 110 1.54 -19.49 3.25
N TYR A 111 2.54 -18.61 3.29
CA TYR A 111 3.11 -17.95 2.09
C TYR A 111 4.59 -17.56 2.27
N PRO A 112 5.47 -17.80 1.28
CA PRO A 112 6.84 -17.31 1.33
C PRO A 112 6.88 -15.78 1.28
N SER A 113 7.40 -15.15 2.32
CA SER A 113 7.53 -13.68 2.46
C SER A 113 8.52 -13.08 1.47
N GLU A 114 9.45 -13.89 0.92
CA GLU A 114 10.53 -13.40 0.05
C GLU A 114 10.02 -12.73 -1.23
N ARG A 115 8.87 -13.16 -1.77
CA ARG A 115 8.32 -12.58 -3.01
C ARG A 115 7.73 -11.20 -2.77
N LEU A 116 7.01 -11.04 -1.66
CA LEU A 116 6.50 -9.74 -1.25
C LEU A 116 7.67 -8.81 -0.94
N GLU A 117 8.65 -9.27 -0.16
CA GLU A 117 9.82 -8.47 0.21
C GLU A 117 10.65 -8.06 -1.01
N LYS A 118 10.86 -8.96 -1.96
CA LYS A 118 11.49 -8.64 -3.25
C LYS A 118 10.71 -7.57 -4.00
N PHE A 119 9.38 -7.69 -4.09
CA PHE A 119 8.54 -6.67 -4.70
C PHE A 119 8.70 -5.31 -4.01
N LEU A 120 8.65 -5.28 -2.68
CA LEU A 120 8.77 -4.06 -1.88
C LEU A 120 10.17 -3.44 -2.05
N LEU A 121 11.22 -4.25 -2.06
CA LEU A 121 12.60 -3.81 -2.28
C LEU A 121 12.80 -3.24 -3.69
N GLU A 122 12.33 -3.93 -4.73
CA GLU A 122 12.48 -3.50 -6.12
C GLU A 122 11.78 -2.17 -6.42
N ASN A 123 10.58 -1.97 -5.85
CA ASN A 123 9.73 -0.82 -6.14
C ASN A 123 9.97 0.36 -5.20
N PHE A 124 10.10 0.12 -3.89
CA PHE A 124 10.24 1.19 -2.90
C PHE A 124 11.70 1.46 -2.51
N ARG A 125 12.61 0.50 -2.69
CA ARG A 125 14.04 0.63 -2.37
C ARG A 125 14.24 1.23 -0.97
N ASP A 126 15.12 2.23 -0.83
CA ASP A 126 15.44 2.92 0.41
C ASP A 126 14.64 4.22 0.58
N ALA A 127 13.55 4.40 -0.17
CA ALA A 127 12.70 5.59 -0.03
C ALA A 127 12.04 5.61 1.35
N LYS A 128 12.07 6.77 1.98
CA LYS A 128 11.59 6.99 3.35
C LYS A 128 10.15 7.50 3.38
N LEU A 129 9.47 7.26 4.49
CA LEU A 129 8.09 7.70 4.70
C LEU A 129 7.89 9.21 4.49
N SER A 130 8.86 10.02 4.89
CA SER A 130 8.86 11.48 4.72
C SER A 130 8.83 11.94 3.26
N GLU A 131 9.26 11.08 2.32
CA GLU A 131 9.31 11.35 0.88
C GLU A 131 7.96 11.16 0.18
N LEU A 132 6.97 10.52 0.80
CA LEU A 132 5.63 10.39 0.22
C LEU A 132 5.00 11.77 -0.02
N LEU A 133 4.27 11.91 -1.12
CA LEU A 133 3.78 13.20 -1.62
C LEU A 133 2.79 13.92 -0.70
N LYS A 134 2.01 13.15 0.08
CA LYS A 134 0.93 13.67 0.95
C LYS A 134 1.00 13.02 2.33
N PRO A 135 0.37 13.65 3.35
CA PRO A 135 0.08 12.98 4.60
C PRO A 135 -0.56 11.61 4.39
N CYS A 136 -0.10 10.63 5.15
CA CYS A 136 -0.67 9.29 5.14
C CYS A 136 -0.75 8.72 6.56
N LEU A 137 -1.61 7.72 6.71
CA LEU A 137 -1.74 6.96 7.94
C LEU A 137 -1.83 5.47 7.61
N ILE A 138 -0.78 4.72 7.93
CA ILE A 138 -0.71 3.29 7.64
C ILE A 138 -0.64 2.51 8.95
N SER A 139 -1.58 1.59 9.15
CA SER A 139 -1.74 0.88 10.42
C SER A 139 -0.91 -0.40 10.48
N SER A 140 -0.34 -0.68 11.64
CA SER A 140 0.30 -1.95 12.03
C SER A 140 0.09 -2.21 13.53
N TYR A 141 0.60 -3.33 14.02
CA TYR A 141 0.56 -3.66 15.45
C TYR A 141 1.96 -4.02 15.94
N ASP A 142 2.43 -3.31 16.98
CA ASP A 142 3.71 -3.57 17.63
C ASP A 142 3.49 -4.62 18.72
N ILE A 143 3.96 -5.84 18.47
CA ILE A 143 3.78 -6.99 19.37
C ILE A 143 4.63 -6.89 20.64
N GLU A 144 5.80 -6.25 20.57
CA GLU A 144 6.69 -6.08 21.73
C GLU A 144 6.08 -5.10 22.73
N ARG A 145 5.55 -3.98 22.22
CA ARG A 145 4.91 -2.94 23.03
C ARG A 145 3.42 -3.16 23.23
N ARG A 146 2.84 -4.18 22.58
CA ARG A 146 1.41 -4.56 22.64
C ARG A 146 0.47 -3.39 22.35
N LYS A 147 0.76 -2.61 21.32
CA LYS A 147 -0.03 -1.43 20.95
C LYS A 147 -0.20 -1.30 19.45
N ALA A 148 -1.29 -0.67 19.04
CA ALA A 148 -1.43 -0.19 17.67
C ALA A 148 -0.29 0.79 17.34
N HIS A 149 0.28 0.64 16.16
CA HIS A 149 1.29 1.57 15.64
C HIS A 149 0.80 2.13 14.30
N PHE A 150 0.84 3.45 14.18
CA PHE A 150 0.40 4.16 12.98
C PHE A 150 1.58 4.89 12.38
N PHE A 151 2.03 4.42 11.22
CA PHE A 151 3.04 5.13 10.45
C PHE A 151 2.41 6.39 9.86
N ASN A 152 2.95 7.55 10.22
CA ASN A 152 2.44 8.87 9.85
C ASN A 152 3.54 9.72 9.20
N GLN A 153 3.31 10.14 7.95
CA GLN A 153 4.27 10.97 7.21
C GLN A 153 4.51 12.34 7.85
N ILE A 154 3.53 12.91 8.54
CA ILE A 154 3.70 14.18 9.25
C ILE A 154 4.68 14.03 10.42
N ASP A 155 4.66 12.90 11.13
CA ASP A 155 5.53 12.65 12.27
C ASP A 155 6.93 12.24 11.81
N ALA A 156 7.03 11.45 10.73
CA ALA A 156 8.31 11.12 10.08
C ALA A 156 9.10 12.36 9.65
N LYS A 157 8.42 13.44 9.24
CA LYS A 157 9.06 14.72 8.89
C LYS A 157 9.57 15.51 10.11
N LYS A 158 9.09 15.19 11.31
CA LYS A 158 9.42 15.90 12.55
C LYS A 158 10.42 15.13 13.42
N SER A 159 10.45 13.80 13.31
CA SER A 159 11.22 12.93 14.18
C SER A 159 11.91 11.83 13.39
N PRO A 160 13.25 11.73 13.44
CA PRO A 160 13.98 10.61 12.86
C PRO A 160 13.56 9.24 13.42
N ALA A 161 13.02 9.19 14.64
CA ALA A 161 12.53 7.95 15.24
C ALA A 161 11.24 7.41 14.60
N GLU A 162 10.51 8.28 13.89
CA GLU A 162 9.29 7.94 13.14
C GLU A 162 9.57 7.80 11.63
N GLU A 163 10.84 7.91 11.22
CA GLU A 163 11.26 7.83 9.83
C GLU A 163 11.67 6.40 9.48
N TYR A 164 10.79 5.70 8.78
CA TYR A 164 11.00 4.32 8.34
C TYR A 164 11.07 4.24 6.82
N PHE A 165 11.68 3.16 6.31
CA PHE A 165 11.61 2.85 4.89
C PHE A 165 10.19 2.42 4.50
N ILE A 166 9.75 2.86 3.33
CA ILE A 166 8.41 2.53 2.81
C ILE A 166 8.22 1.02 2.65
N ARG A 167 9.29 0.29 2.28
CA ARG A 167 9.25 -1.19 2.20
C ARG A 167 8.96 -1.85 3.55
N ASP A 168 9.51 -1.34 4.64
CA ASP A 168 9.33 -1.92 5.97
C ASP A 168 7.93 -1.62 6.49
N ILE A 169 7.41 -0.42 6.23
CA ILE A 169 6.03 -0.03 6.53
C ILE A 169 5.04 -0.93 5.77
N ALA A 170 5.25 -1.09 4.47
CA ALA A 170 4.41 -1.92 3.61
C ALA A 170 4.43 -3.39 4.03
N ARG A 171 5.59 -3.89 4.50
CA ARG A 171 5.71 -5.23 5.07
C ARG A 171 4.98 -5.34 6.41
N ALA A 172 5.19 -4.39 7.33
CA ALA A 172 4.59 -4.39 8.66
C ALA A 172 3.06 -4.30 8.62
N THR A 173 2.50 -3.49 7.72
CA THR A 173 1.02 -3.37 7.60
C THR A 173 0.37 -4.61 6.98
N SER A 174 1.10 -5.35 6.14
CA SER A 174 0.58 -6.52 5.41
C SER A 174 0.88 -7.86 6.05
N ALA A 175 1.66 -7.88 7.14
CA ALA A 175 1.98 -9.05 7.96
C ALA A 175 0.72 -9.56 8.70
N ALA A 176 -0.16 -10.28 8.00
CA ALA A 176 -1.28 -10.94 8.63
C ALA A 176 -0.77 -12.17 9.43
N PRO A 177 -1.04 -12.27 10.75
CA PRO A 177 -0.67 -13.43 11.55
C PRO A 177 -1.21 -14.72 10.91
N SER A 178 -0.41 -15.80 10.90
CA SER A 178 -0.63 -17.09 10.19
C SER A 178 -0.44 -17.10 8.67
N TYR A 179 -0.16 -15.95 8.04
CA TYR A 179 0.07 -15.84 6.59
C TYR A 179 1.51 -15.52 6.21
N PHE A 180 2.22 -14.74 7.02
CA PHE A 180 3.61 -14.33 6.78
C PHE A 180 4.35 -14.27 8.13
N GLU A 181 5.50 -14.95 8.25
CA GLU A 181 6.58 -14.54 9.17
C GLU A 181 7.57 -13.64 8.42
#